data_AF-C0E249-F1
#
_entry.id   AF-C0E249-F1
#
_cell.length_a   1.000
_cell.length_b   1.000
_cell.length_c   1.000
_cell.angle_alpha   90.00
_cell.angle_beta   90.00
_cell.angle_gamma   90.00
#
_symmetry.space_group_name_H-M   'P 1'
#
loop_
_entity.id
_entity.type
_entity.pdbx_description
1 polymer ?
#
loop_
_entity_poly.entity_id
_entity_poly.type
_entity_poly.pdbx_seq_one_letter_code
_entity_poly.pdbx_strand_id
1 'polypeptide(L)'
;MRELDRWTAADGKRPIAPTGSPASTTKPETWTTHDAVQDGPHGVMLGGGLACIDLDHCISRRGKVADWAIEIIRAVPGAVVERSVSRRGLHIFGLLPEGPGRRRGCVEIYSRARFIRTTEDIYRMGGLVDLAPAVRVAAALQREGRIPER
;
A
#
# COMPACT_ATOMS: atom_id res chain seq x y z
N MET A 1 -3.88 5.55 10.68
CA MET A 1 -2.92 4.45 10.45
C MET A 1 -1.85 4.39 11.52
N ARG A 2 -1.22 5.52 11.90
CA ARG A 2 -0.14 5.54 12.91
C ARG A 2 -0.54 4.93 14.26
N GLU A 3 -1.80 5.09 14.65
CA GLU A 3 -2.39 4.53 15.88
C GLU A 3 -2.56 2.99 15.88
N LEU A 4 -2.26 2.29 14.78
CA LEU A 4 -2.41 0.83 14.72
C LEU A 4 -1.19 0.13 15.33
N ASP A 5 -1.38 -0.89 16.15
CA ASP A 5 -0.30 -1.74 16.68
C ASP A 5 0.13 -2.82 15.68
N ARG A 6 0.44 -2.40 14.45
CA ARG A 6 0.70 -3.30 13.31
C ARG A 6 1.89 -2.85 12.47
N TRP A 7 2.80 -2.10 13.08
CA TRP A 7 4.02 -1.62 12.42
C TRP A 7 5.18 -2.57 12.67
N THR A 8 6.17 -2.54 11.78
CA THR A 8 7.44 -3.23 11.97
C THR A 8 8.57 -2.35 11.45
N ALA A 9 9.79 -2.57 11.96
CA ALA A 9 10.98 -2.08 11.28
C ALA A 9 11.15 -2.84 9.94
N ALA A 10 12.06 -2.35 9.10
CA ALA A 10 12.28 -2.91 7.77
C ALA A 10 13.77 -3.02 7.43
N ASP A 11 14.16 -4.20 6.93
CA ASP A 11 15.42 -4.38 6.21
C ASP A 11 15.12 -4.47 4.71
N GLY A 12 15.37 -3.36 4.00
CA GLY A 12 14.91 -3.18 2.63
C GLY A 12 13.38 -3.26 2.51
N LYS A 13 12.89 -4.33 1.89
CA LYS A 13 11.45 -4.65 1.76
C LYS A 13 10.99 -5.78 2.70
N ARG A 14 11.86 -6.27 3.58
CA ARG A 14 11.56 -7.34 4.53
C ARG A 14 11.14 -6.74 5.87
N PRO A 15 10.02 -7.21 6.47
CA PRO A 15 9.65 -6.80 7.81
C PRO A 15 10.53 -7.49 8.85
N ILE A 16 11.01 -6.71 9.81
CA ILE A 16 11.78 -7.21 10.96
C ILE A 16 11.18 -6.63 12.25
N ALA A 17 11.25 -7.39 13.33
CA ALA A 17 11.01 -6.86 14.66
C ALA A 17 12.06 -5.78 14.98
N PRO A 18 11.80 -4.87 15.93
CA PRO A 18 12.80 -3.88 16.35
C PRO A 18 14.12 -4.50 16.84
N THR A 19 14.07 -5.74 17.33
CA THR A 19 15.26 -6.53 17.74
C THR A 19 16.07 -7.09 16.58
N GLY A 20 15.61 -6.94 15.33
CA GLY A 20 16.29 -7.39 14.11
C GLY A 20 15.88 -8.78 13.61
N SER A 21 15.08 -9.54 14.35
CA SER A 21 14.56 -10.84 13.88
C SER A 21 13.47 -10.66 12.81
N PRO A 22 13.22 -11.65 11.94
CA PRO A 22 12.11 -11.59 10.98
C PRO A 22 10.76 -11.40 11.68
N ALA A 23 9.95 -10.46 11.19
CA ALA A 23 8.57 -10.31 11.64
C ALA A 23 7.62 -11.08 10.71
N SER A 24 6.65 -11.78 11.29
CA SER A 24 5.66 -12.56 10.55
C SER A 24 4.61 -11.63 9.95
N THR A 25 4.05 -11.95 8.79
CA THR A 25 2.93 -11.18 8.24
C THR A 25 1.56 -11.55 8.83
N THR A 26 1.50 -12.54 9.72
CA THR A 26 0.24 -13.06 10.29
C THR A 26 0.23 -13.22 11.80
N LYS A 27 1.37 -12.95 12.48
CA LYS A 27 1.50 -13.07 13.94
C LYS A 27 1.69 -11.70 14.60
N PRO A 28 0.63 -11.12 15.20
CA PRO A 28 0.67 -9.78 15.79
C PRO A 28 1.74 -9.59 16.87
N GLU A 29 2.10 -10.65 17.58
CA GLU A 29 3.17 -10.64 18.59
C GLU A 29 4.56 -10.30 18.02
N THR A 30 4.72 -10.28 16.70
CA THR A 30 5.96 -9.87 16.02
C THR A 30 5.93 -8.42 15.53
N TRP A 31 4.83 -7.69 15.78
CA TRP A 31 4.64 -6.30 15.37
C TRP A 31 4.80 -5.35 16.55
N THR A 32 4.75 -4.06 16.27
CA THR A 32 4.92 -2.98 17.24
C THR A 32 4.13 -1.73 16.84
N THR A 33 4.31 -0.64 17.57
CA THR A 33 3.69 0.67 17.34
C THR A 33 4.44 1.46 16.28
N HIS A 34 3.80 2.48 15.70
CA HIS A 34 4.48 3.41 14.78
C HIS A 34 5.64 4.13 15.46
N ASP A 35 5.42 4.61 16.69
CA ASP A 35 6.42 5.39 17.44
C ASP A 35 7.73 4.63 17.66
N ALA A 36 7.66 3.30 17.81
CA ALA A 36 8.84 2.47 18.01
C ALA A 36 9.73 2.32 16.77
N VAL A 37 9.24 2.66 15.57
CA VAL A 37 9.93 2.39 14.29
C VAL A 37 10.04 3.60 13.37
N GLN A 38 9.36 4.71 13.68
CA GLN A 38 9.25 5.88 12.80
C GLN A 38 10.58 6.53 12.43
N ASP A 39 11.59 6.44 13.31
CA ASP A 39 12.93 7.04 13.09
C ASP A 39 13.78 6.28 12.07
N GLY A 40 13.32 5.11 11.60
CA GLY A 40 14.04 4.28 10.64
C GLY A 40 13.15 3.72 9.54
N PRO A 41 13.71 2.85 8.69
CA PRO A 41 12.92 2.07 7.75
C PRO A 41 11.85 1.24 8.45
N HIS A 42 10.60 1.41 8.05
CA HIS A 42 9.46 0.77 8.68
C HIS A 42 8.31 0.47 7.71
N GLY A 43 7.30 -0.26 8.15
CA GLY A 43 6.11 -0.45 7.36
C GLY A 43 4.98 -1.03 8.17
N VAL A 44 3.85 -1.23 7.51
CA VAL A 44 2.62 -1.66 8.16
C VAL A 44 2.17 -3.02 7.64
N MET A 45 1.64 -3.84 8.54
CA MET A 45 1.02 -5.12 8.23
C MET A 45 -0.46 -4.91 7.91
N LEU A 46 -0.91 -5.46 6.78
CA LEU A 46 -2.31 -5.41 6.34
C LEU A 46 -3.20 -6.46 7.04
N GLY A 47 -4.51 -6.23 7.04
CA GLY A 47 -5.49 -7.04 7.76
C GLY A 47 -6.28 -6.23 8.79
N GLY A 48 -7.29 -6.84 9.41
CA GLY A 48 -8.18 -6.15 10.36
C GLY A 48 -8.95 -4.99 9.72
N GLY A 49 -9.24 -5.11 8.41
CA GLY A 49 -9.87 -4.06 7.60
C GLY A 49 -8.88 -3.16 6.86
N LEU A 50 -7.62 -3.03 7.29
CA LEU A 50 -6.60 -2.24 6.58
C LEU A 50 -6.16 -2.94 5.29
N ALA A 51 -6.25 -2.21 4.18
CA ALA A 51 -5.86 -2.66 2.85
C ALA A 51 -4.98 -1.64 2.13
N CYS A 52 -4.28 -2.12 1.11
CA CYS A 52 -3.45 -1.32 0.22
C CYS A 52 -3.67 -1.73 -1.24
N ILE A 53 -3.80 -0.74 -2.12
CA ILE A 53 -3.64 -0.89 -3.56
C ILE A 53 -2.26 -0.33 -3.91
N ASP A 54 -1.36 -1.19 -4.38
CA ASP A 54 -0.02 -0.83 -4.85
C ASP A 54 -0.04 -0.61 -6.37
N LEU A 55 0.33 0.60 -6.79
CA LEU A 55 0.41 1.02 -8.18
C LEU A 55 1.88 1.08 -8.60
N ASP A 56 2.36 0.00 -9.20
CA ASP A 56 3.76 -0.14 -9.62
C ASP A 56 4.06 0.72 -10.85
N HIS A 57 5.24 1.34 -10.86
CA HIS A 57 5.80 2.10 -11.99
C HIS A 57 4.86 3.18 -12.59
N CYS A 58 3.87 3.65 -11.84
CA CYS A 58 2.89 4.63 -12.29
C CYS A 58 3.46 6.07 -12.39
N ILE A 59 4.66 6.33 -11.86
CA ILE A 59 5.33 7.63 -11.96
C ILE A 59 6.48 7.53 -12.97
N SER A 60 6.39 8.36 -14.01
CA SER A 60 7.43 8.51 -15.04
C SER A 60 8.69 9.17 -14.49
N ARG A 61 9.81 9.08 -15.24
CA ARG A 61 11.06 9.78 -14.88
C ARG A 61 10.91 11.31 -14.77
N ARG A 62 9.90 11.88 -15.43
CA ARG A 62 9.57 13.32 -15.37
C ARG A 62 8.58 13.67 -14.25
N GLY A 63 8.24 12.71 -13.39
CA GLY A 63 7.31 12.93 -12.26
C GLY A 63 5.82 12.89 -12.62
N LYS A 64 5.46 12.73 -13.90
CA LYS A 64 4.06 12.57 -14.33
C LYS A 64 3.53 11.21 -13.88
N VAL A 65 2.37 11.20 -13.20
CA VAL A 65 1.59 10.00 -12.87
C VAL A 65 0.81 9.54 -14.10
N ALA A 66 0.80 8.24 -14.36
CA ALA A 66 0.10 7.63 -15.48
C ALA A 66 -1.42 7.80 -15.36
N ASP A 67 -2.10 7.93 -16.50
CA ASP A 67 -3.54 8.24 -16.53
C ASP A 67 -4.38 7.13 -15.88
N TRP A 68 -4.02 5.86 -16.09
CA TRP A 68 -4.66 4.70 -15.43
C TRP A 68 -4.56 4.77 -13.90
N ALA A 69 -3.44 5.25 -13.36
CA ALA A 69 -3.24 5.39 -11.93
C ALA A 69 -4.05 6.57 -11.37
N ILE A 70 -4.11 7.69 -12.10
CA ILE A 70 -4.94 8.84 -11.74
C ILE A 70 -6.42 8.47 -11.69
N GLU A 71 -6.92 7.65 -12.62
CA GLU A 71 -8.32 7.18 -12.59
C GLU A 71 -8.63 6.34 -11.34
N ILE A 72 -7.73 5.43 -10.94
CA ILE A 72 -7.88 4.64 -9.72
C ILE A 72 -7.87 5.55 -8.48
N ILE A 73 -6.92 6.49 -8.43
CA ILE A 73 -6.76 7.46 -7.32
C ILE A 73 -8.00 8.37 -7.19
N ARG A 74 -8.59 8.79 -8.31
CA ARG A 74 -9.80 9.63 -8.35
C ARG A 74 -11.06 8.91 -7.90
N ALA A 75 -11.11 7.58 -8.04
CA ALA A 75 -12.23 6.78 -7.55
C ALA A 75 -12.38 6.81 -6.03
N VAL A 76 -11.31 7.17 -5.30
CA VAL A 76 -11.24 7.22 -3.84
C VAL A 76 -10.61 8.54 -3.37
N PRO A 77 -11.30 9.69 -3.53
CA PRO A 77 -10.70 11.01 -3.30
C PRO A 77 -10.26 11.25 -1.86
N GLY A 78 -10.90 10.59 -0.88
CA GLY A 78 -10.57 10.69 0.54
C GLY A 78 -9.48 9.73 1.03
N ALA A 79 -8.96 8.84 0.17
CA ALA A 79 -7.93 7.89 0.56
C ALA A 79 -6.55 8.55 0.68
N VAL A 80 -5.79 8.19 1.71
CA VAL A 80 -4.37 8.55 1.82
C VAL A 80 -3.55 7.83 0.75
N VAL A 81 -2.66 8.57 0.10
CA VAL A 81 -1.76 8.04 -0.94
C VAL A 81 -0.34 8.48 -0.64
N GLU A 82 0.59 7.53 -0.60
CA GLU A 82 2.03 7.80 -0.45
C GLU A 82 2.82 7.34 -1.68
N ARG A 83 4.01 7.91 -1.87
CA ARG A 83 4.99 7.42 -2.85
C ARG A 83 5.71 6.21 -2.29
N SER A 84 5.83 5.14 -3.07
CA SER A 84 6.56 3.94 -2.62
C SER A 84 8.07 4.21 -2.51
N VAL A 85 8.82 3.30 -1.89
CA VAL A 85 10.29 3.43 -1.71
C VAL A 85 11.03 3.68 -3.02
N SER A 86 10.53 3.15 -4.15
CA SER A 86 11.14 3.37 -5.46
C SER A 86 10.97 4.79 -6.00
N ARG A 87 10.07 5.58 -5.40
CA ARG A 87 9.53 6.86 -5.90
C ARG A 87 8.91 6.79 -7.30
N ARG A 88 8.73 5.58 -7.83
CA ARG A 88 8.11 5.31 -9.13
C ARG A 88 6.73 4.69 -9.02
N GLY A 89 6.30 4.29 -7.83
CA GLY A 89 4.97 3.75 -7.56
C GLY A 89 4.25 4.54 -6.46
N LEU A 90 2.98 4.20 -6.25
CA LEU A 90 2.11 4.81 -5.24
C LEU A 90 1.41 3.71 -4.46
N HIS A 91 1.29 3.89 -3.14
CA HIS A 91 0.41 3.06 -2.31
C HIS A 91 -0.85 3.86 -1.97
N ILE A 92 -2.03 3.26 -2.20
CA ILE A 92 -3.32 3.80 -1.75
C ILE A 92 -3.78 2.97 -0.57
N PHE A 93 -3.82 3.56 0.62
CA PHE A 93 -4.33 2.88 1.82
C PHE A 93 -5.80 3.20 2.08
N GLY A 94 -6.50 2.23 2.65
CA GLY A 94 -7.91 2.34 2.97
C GLY A 94 -8.45 1.04 3.53
N LEU A 95 -9.75 0.80 3.34
CA LEU A 95 -10.47 -0.31 3.92
C LEU A 95 -10.99 -1.26 2.84
N LEU A 96 -10.82 -2.57 3.06
CA LEU A 96 -11.46 -3.64 2.29
C LEU A 96 -11.73 -4.85 3.20
N PRO A 97 -12.75 -5.66 2.88
CA PRO A 97 -12.86 -7.01 3.41
C PRO A 97 -11.59 -7.83 3.12
N GLU A 98 -11.23 -8.68 4.09
CA GLU A 98 -10.09 -9.60 3.94
C GLU A 98 -10.34 -10.61 2.82
N GLY A 99 -9.33 -10.80 1.96
CA GLY A 99 -9.40 -11.74 0.85
C GLY A 99 -8.03 -12.06 0.25
N PRO A 100 -7.97 -12.97 -0.73
CA PRO A 100 -6.73 -13.26 -1.44
C PRO A 100 -6.22 -12.03 -2.18
N GLY A 101 -4.90 -11.87 -2.21
CA GLY A 101 -4.26 -10.82 -3.00
C GLY A 101 -4.59 -10.95 -4.48
N ARG A 102 -4.75 -9.82 -5.17
CA ARG A 102 -5.07 -9.79 -6.61
C ARG A 102 -4.05 -8.94 -7.34
N ARG A 103 -3.51 -9.47 -8.44
CA ARG A 103 -2.63 -8.73 -9.37
C ARG A 103 -3.34 -8.52 -10.70
N ARG A 104 -3.17 -7.33 -11.26
CA ARG A 104 -3.71 -6.88 -12.55
C ARG A 104 -2.62 -6.02 -13.21
N GLY A 105 -1.71 -6.65 -13.95
CA GLY A 105 -0.51 -5.98 -14.45
C GLY A 105 0.27 -5.25 -13.35
N CYS A 106 0.46 -3.94 -13.53
CA CYS A 106 1.09 -3.01 -12.58
C CYS A 106 0.21 -2.61 -11.37
N VAL A 107 -0.95 -3.23 -11.14
CA VAL A 107 -1.79 -2.99 -9.97
C VAL A 107 -1.88 -4.24 -9.11
N GLU A 108 -1.49 -4.12 -7.84
CA GLU A 108 -1.61 -5.18 -6.84
C GLU A 108 -2.53 -4.73 -5.69
N ILE A 109 -3.44 -5.61 -5.26
CA ILE A 109 -4.44 -5.32 -4.23
C ILE A 109 -4.27 -6.33 -3.11
N TYR A 110 -4.04 -5.84 -1.90
CA TYR A 110 -3.86 -6.65 -0.70
C TYR A 110 -4.73 -6.13 0.44
N SER A 111 -5.40 -7.04 1.16
CA SER A 111 -6.21 -6.68 2.34
C SER A 111 -5.87 -7.47 3.60
N ARG A 112 -4.87 -8.36 3.55
CA ARG A 112 -4.39 -9.15 4.70
C ARG A 112 -3.01 -9.73 4.45
N ALA A 113 -2.35 -10.16 5.52
CA ALA A 113 -1.16 -11.02 5.50
C ALA A 113 -0.01 -10.53 4.59
N ARG A 114 0.11 -9.21 4.44
CA ARG A 114 1.11 -8.55 3.60
C ARG A 114 1.71 -7.38 4.36
N PHE A 115 3.04 -7.32 4.33
CA PHE A 115 3.79 -6.14 4.75
C PHE A 115 3.84 -5.13 3.60
N ILE A 116 3.53 -3.87 3.89
CA ILE A 116 3.76 -2.75 2.97
C ILE A 116 4.85 -1.87 3.57
N ARG A 117 5.97 -1.76 2.84
CA ARG A 117 7.06 -0.84 3.20
C ARG A 117 6.58 0.59 2.96
N THR A 118 6.35 1.34 4.03
CA THR A 118 5.84 2.71 3.96
C THR A 118 6.96 3.72 3.77
N THR A 119 6.64 4.91 3.28
CA THR A 119 7.60 6.02 3.23
C THR A 119 7.10 7.25 3.95
N GLU A 120 5.79 7.36 4.13
CA GLU A 120 5.12 8.56 4.61
C GLU A 120 5.41 9.81 3.72
N ASP A 121 5.97 9.62 2.52
CA ASP A 121 6.08 10.63 1.47
C ASP A 121 4.70 10.79 0.82
N ILE A 122 3.86 11.60 1.47
CA ILE A 122 2.46 11.73 1.11
C ILE A 122 2.33 12.39 -0.26
N TYR A 123 1.77 11.65 -1.21
CA TYR A 123 1.33 12.15 -2.51
C TYR A 123 0.00 12.89 -2.40
N ARG A 124 -0.92 12.37 -1.58
CA ARG A 124 -2.22 13.00 -1.28
C ARG A 124 -2.64 12.69 0.15
N MET A 125 -2.93 13.74 0.90
CA MET A 125 -3.50 13.64 2.25
C MET A 125 -4.91 13.03 2.19
N GLY A 126 -5.24 12.22 3.19
CA GLY A 126 -6.53 11.55 3.29
C GLY A 126 -6.60 10.66 4.53
N GLY A 127 -7.65 9.86 4.61
CA GLY A 127 -7.88 8.89 5.68
C GLY A 127 -8.00 7.46 5.15
N LEU A 128 -8.46 6.57 6.03
CA LEU A 128 -8.85 5.22 5.66
C LEU A 128 -10.32 5.23 5.21
N VAL A 129 -10.54 5.06 3.92
CA VAL A 129 -11.87 5.03 3.29
C VAL A 129 -12.10 3.70 2.58
N ASP A 130 -13.35 3.39 2.24
CA ASP A 130 -13.67 2.21 1.43
C ASP A 130 -12.96 2.26 0.07
N LEU A 131 -12.14 1.24 -0.22
CA LEU A 131 -11.40 1.14 -1.48
C LEU A 131 -12.16 0.37 -2.58
N ALA A 132 -13.36 -0.15 -2.30
CA ALA A 132 -14.13 -0.88 -3.30
C ALA A 132 -14.34 -0.11 -4.63
N PRO A 133 -14.55 1.22 -4.66
CA PRO A 133 -14.60 1.98 -5.90
C PRO A 133 -13.31 1.87 -6.74
N ALA A 134 -12.14 2.03 -6.12
CA ALA A 134 -10.84 1.92 -6.79
C ALA A 134 -10.60 0.50 -7.32
N VAL A 135 -11.01 -0.53 -6.58
CA VAL A 135 -10.94 -1.93 -7.04
C VAL A 135 -11.78 -2.16 -8.30
N ARG A 136 -13.01 -1.59 -8.37
CA ARG A 136 -13.88 -1.70 -9.55
C ARG A 136 -13.27 -0.99 -10.76
N VAL A 137 -12.71 0.21 -10.58
CA VAL A 137 -12.02 0.96 -11.64
C VAL A 137 -10.80 0.18 -12.15
N ALA A 138 -9.95 -0.34 -11.25
CA ALA A 138 -8.80 -1.15 -11.65
C ALA A 138 -9.22 -2.40 -12.44
N ALA A 139 -10.33 -3.05 -12.06
CA ALA A 139 -10.85 -4.20 -12.80
C ALA A 139 -11.38 -3.82 -14.19
N ALA A 140 -12.02 -2.65 -14.34
CA ALA A 140 -12.46 -2.14 -15.64
C ALA A 140 -11.27 -1.82 -16.54
N LEU A 141 -10.30 -1.06 -16.04
CA LEU A 141 -9.08 -0.69 -16.78
C LEU A 141 -8.28 -1.91 -17.24
N GLN A 142 -8.19 -2.97 -16.42
CA GLN A 142 -7.54 -4.22 -16.85
C GLN A 142 -8.29 -4.87 -18.01
N ARG A 143 -9.63 -4.95 -17.96
CA ARG A 143 -10.44 -5.54 -19.05
C ARG A 143 -10.31 -4.75 -20.35
N GLU A 144 -10.11 -3.44 -20.24
CA GLU A 144 -9.86 -2.54 -21.36
C GLU A 144 -8.40 -2.57 -21.87
N GLY A 145 -7.50 -3.31 -21.21
CA GLY A 145 -6.08 -3.37 -21.58
C GLY A 145 -5.30 -2.07 -21.29
N ARG A 146 -5.82 -1.22 -20.38
CA ARG A 146 -5.26 0.10 -20.07
C ARG A 146 -4.28 0.09 -18.89
N ILE A 147 -4.21 -1.01 -18.16
CA ILE A 147 -3.17 -1.23 -17.14
C ILE A 147 -2.00 -1.96 -17.82
N PRO A 148 -0.76 -1.41 -17.78
CA PRO A 148 0.41 -2.09 -18.30
C PRO A 148 0.67 -3.40 -17.57
N GLU A 149 1.17 -4.39 -18.29
CA GLU A 149 1.75 -5.58 -17.66
C GLU A 149 3.08 -5.25 -16.98
N ARG A 150 3.42 -6.03 -15.95
CA ARG A 150 4.60 -5.83 -15.11
C ARG A 150 5.85 -6.48 -15.70
#